data_AF-A0AAU9VMV2-F1
#
_entry.id   AF-A0AAU9VMV2-F1
#
_cell.length_a   1.000
_cell.length_b   1.000
_cell.length_c   1.000
_cell.angle_alpha   90.00
_cell.angle_beta   90.00
_cell.angle_gamma   90.00
#
_symmetry.space_group_name_H-M   'P 1'
#
loop_
_entity.id
_entity.type
_entity.pdbx_description
1 polymer ?
#
loop_
_entity_poly.entity_id
_entity_poly.type
_entity_poly.pdbx_seq_one_letter_code
_entity_poly.pdbx_strand_id
1 'polypeptide(L)'
;MKENKKGYYIYSIFAVIFGFGLIAYICYLFYDLVLKLSDKDFSENTVIQALITLIITVFIGGYFSKFLEHRNMKKNELYKIRTTISLNLIDYSSAYYWKQEEDIRRLLINESNKVKLYFDDVVLEALNDFLQSDDKDRGQLYELFINALRDNID
;
A
#
# COMPACT_ATOMS: atom_id res chain seq x y z
N MET A 1 30.14 -0.57 12.72
CA MET A 1 29.22 -0.91 13.83
C MET A 1 28.76 -2.36 13.69
N LYS A 2 29.41 -3.27 14.43
CA LYS A 2 28.98 -4.67 14.60
C LYS A 2 28.62 -4.82 16.07
N GLU A 3 27.43 -4.39 16.45
CA GLU A 3 26.96 -4.51 17.84
C GLU A 3 25.79 -5.50 17.91
N ASN A 4 26.03 -6.55 18.71
CA ASN A 4 25.05 -7.40 19.40
C ASN A 4 23.84 -7.96 18.63
N LYS A 5 24.09 -8.90 17.71
CA LYS A 5 23.05 -9.79 17.14
C LYS A 5 22.64 -10.97 18.05
N LYS A 6 23.17 -11.12 19.27
CA LYS A 6 22.89 -12.29 20.14
C LYS A 6 21.55 -12.22 20.89
N GLY A 7 21.06 -11.02 21.24
CA GLY A 7 19.79 -10.86 21.97
C GLY A 7 18.55 -11.07 21.10
N TYR A 8 18.66 -10.83 19.79
CA TYR A 8 17.54 -10.93 18.85
C TYR A 8 17.04 -12.37 18.66
N TYR A 9 17.95 -13.35 18.62
CA TYR A 9 17.58 -14.75 18.48
C TYR A 9 16.84 -15.30 19.70
N ILE A 10 17.27 -14.91 20.91
CA ILE A 10 16.61 -15.33 22.16
C ILE A 10 15.20 -14.73 22.23
N TYR A 11 15.05 -13.44 21.91
CA TYR A 11 13.75 -12.80 21.84
C TYR A 11 12.83 -13.44 20.79
N SER A 12 13.38 -13.78 19.61
CA SER A 12 12.63 -14.47 18.56
C SER A 12 12.15 -15.87 18.99
N ILE A 13 12.96 -16.63 19.74
CA ILE A 13 12.57 -17.96 20.23
C ILE A 13 11.46 -17.83 21.28
N PHE A 14 11.59 -16.90 22.23
CA PHE A 14 10.53 -16.63 23.21
C PHE A 14 9.23 -16.18 22.54
N ALA A 15 9.31 -15.30 21.54
CA ALA A 15 8.14 -14.84 20.80
C ALA A 15 7.42 -15.99 20.06
N VAL A 16 8.18 -16.94 19.49
CA VAL A 16 7.63 -18.12 18.82
C VAL A 16 6.96 -19.06 19.83
N ILE A 17 7.63 -19.38 20.95
CA ILE A 17 7.06 -20.25 22.00
C ILE A 17 5.79 -19.62 22.60
N PHE A 18 5.82 -18.32 22.88
CA PHE A 18 4.67 -17.61 23.41
C PHE A 18 3.52 -17.55 22.39
N GLY A 19 3.83 -17.29 21.11
CA GLY A 19 2.84 -17.29 20.03
C GLY A 19 2.16 -18.65 19.84
N PHE A 20 2.93 -19.73 19.76
CA PHE A 20 2.38 -21.08 19.66
C PHE A 20 1.62 -21.50 20.93
N GLY A 21 2.09 -21.10 22.10
CA GLY A 21 1.39 -21.32 23.37
C GLY A 21 0.04 -20.61 23.43
N LEU A 22 -0.03 -19.38 22.94
CA LEU A 22 -1.27 -18.60 22.89
C LEU A 22 -2.27 -19.22 21.89
N ILE A 23 -1.79 -19.67 20.73
CA ILE A 23 -2.61 -20.38 19.75
C ILE A 23 -3.13 -21.71 20.33
N ALA A 24 -2.26 -22.50 20.97
CA ALA A 24 -2.65 -23.76 21.61
C ALA A 24 -3.66 -23.53 22.74
N TYR A 25 -3.51 -22.46 23.52
CA TYR A 25 -4.45 -22.07 24.56
C TYR A 25 -5.81 -21.66 23.98
N ILE A 26 -5.83 -20.91 22.88
CA ILE A 26 -7.06 -20.56 22.16
C ILE A 26 -7.73 -21.83 21.62
N CYS A 27 -6.98 -22.76 21.00
CA CYS A 27 -7.52 -24.04 20.55
C CYS A 27 -8.07 -24.89 21.70
N TYR A 28 -7.41 -24.88 22.87
CA TYR A 28 -7.89 -25.54 24.07
C TYR A 28 -9.19 -24.93 24.58
N LEU A 29 -9.32 -23.60 24.60
CA LEU A 29 -10.56 -22.92 24.96
C LEU A 29 -11.70 -23.29 24.00
N PHE A 30 -11.43 -23.40 22.70
CA PHE A 30 -12.42 -23.88 21.74
C PHE A 30 -12.83 -25.33 21.99
N TYR A 31 -11.86 -26.20 22.27
CA TYR A 31 -12.13 -27.61 22.59
C TYR A 31 -12.97 -27.75 23.87
N ASP A 32 -12.62 -27.04 24.94
CA ASP A 32 -13.36 -27.03 26.21
C ASP A 32 -14.77 -26.44 26.03
N LEU A 33 -14.93 -25.39 25.21
CA LEU A 33 -16.22 -24.84 24.85
C LEU A 33 -17.10 -25.87 24.12
N VAL A 34 -16.53 -26.59 23.16
CA VAL A 34 -17.23 -27.64 22.39
C VAL A 34 -17.62 -28.81 23.31
N LEU A 35 -16.72 -29.27 24.19
CA LEU A 35 -17.01 -30.33 25.15
C LEU A 35 -18.13 -29.95 26.12
N LYS A 36 -18.07 -28.76 26.73
CA LYS A 36 -19.09 -28.28 27.67
C LYS A 36 -20.45 -28.04 27.00
N LEU A 37 -20.46 -27.76 25.70
CA LEU A 37 -21.70 -27.68 24.91
C LEU A 37 -22.23 -29.07 24.54
N SER A 38 -21.33 -30.03 24.26
CA SER A 38 -21.68 -31.43 24.00
C SER A 38 -22.27 -32.14 25.22
N ASP A 39 -21.79 -31.83 26.43
CA ASP A 39 -22.31 -32.41 27.68
C ASP A 39 -23.67 -31.82 28.11
N LYS A 40 -24.05 -30.66 27.57
CA LYS A 40 -25.32 -29.98 27.86
C LYS A 40 -26.36 -30.26 26.77
N ASP A 41 -26.78 -31.50 26.55
CA ASP A 41 -27.94 -31.89 25.71
C ASP A 41 -28.13 -31.19 24.33
N PHE A 42 -27.10 -30.54 23.78
CA PHE A 42 -27.08 -30.01 22.42
C PHE A 42 -26.46 -31.07 21.51
N SER A 43 -27.08 -32.25 21.47
CA SER A 43 -26.67 -33.42 20.69
C SER A 43 -26.89 -33.27 19.17
N GLU A 44 -27.26 -32.09 18.68
CA GLU A 44 -27.35 -31.87 17.24
C GLU A 44 -26.02 -31.32 16.72
N ASN A 45 -25.33 -32.15 15.93
CA ASN A 45 -24.11 -31.80 15.19
C ASN A 45 -24.21 -30.44 14.47
N THR A 46 -25.42 -30.04 14.07
CA THR A 46 -25.75 -28.74 13.49
C THR A 46 -25.38 -27.55 14.38
N VAL A 47 -25.62 -27.61 15.69
CA VAL A 47 -25.34 -26.50 16.62
C VAL A 47 -23.83 -26.31 16.80
N ILE A 48 -23.10 -27.43 17.00
CA ILE A 48 -21.64 -27.41 17.12
C ILE A 48 -21.00 -26.92 15.80
N GLN A 49 -21.51 -27.38 14.66
CA GLN A 49 -21.04 -26.93 13.35
C GLN A 49 -21.34 -25.44 13.11
N ALA A 50 -22.53 -24.96 13.46
CA ALA A 50 -22.90 -23.55 13.33
C ALA A 50 -22.00 -22.66 14.20
N LEU A 51 -21.65 -23.10 15.41
CA LEU A 51 -20.74 -22.39 16.30
C LEU A 51 -19.31 -22.35 15.75
N ILE A 52 -18.77 -23.49 15.30
CA ILE A 52 -17.46 -23.56 14.66
C ILE A 52 -17.42 -22.65 13.42
N THR A 53 -18.48 -22.68 12.62
CA THR A 53 -18.61 -21.83 11.43
C THR A 53 -18.68 -20.35 11.80
N LEU A 54 -19.42 -19.99 12.86
CA LEU A 54 -19.51 -18.62 13.37
C LEU A 54 -18.15 -18.12 13.84
N ILE A 55 -17.42 -18.93 14.60
CA ILE A 55 -16.07 -18.60 15.07
C ILE A 55 -15.14 -18.37 13.87
N ILE A 56 -15.07 -19.33 12.96
CA ILE A 56 -14.20 -19.25 11.79
C ILE A 56 -14.56 -18.02 10.94
N THR A 57 -15.84 -17.77 10.69
CA THR A 57 -16.30 -16.63 9.88
C THR A 57 -16.03 -15.28 10.55
N VAL A 58 -16.17 -15.16 11.88
CA VAL A 58 -15.84 -13.92 12.61
C VAL A 58 -14.33 -13.65 12.58
N PHE A 59 -13.49 -14.67 12.79
CA PHE A 59 -12.03 -14.52 12.75
C PHE A 59 -11.53 -14.22 11.33
N ILE A 60 -11.99 -14.98 10.33
CA ILE A 60 -11.63 -14.77 8.92
C ILE A 60 -12.15 -13.41 8.43
N GLY A 61 -13.40 -13.07 8.74
CA GLY A 61 -14.02 -11.80 8.36
C GLY A 61 -13.30 -10.60 8.99
N GLY A 62 -12.97 -10.67 10.28
CA GLY A 62 -12.19 -9.63 10.97
C GLY A 62 -10.77 -9.47 10.41
N TYR A 63 -10.11 -10.58 10.08
CA TYR A 63 -8.78 -10.58 9.47
C TYR A 63 -8.80 -9.95 8.06
N PHE A 64 -9.74 -10.38 7.21
CA PHE A 64 -9.88 -9.80 5.87
C PHE A 64 -10.27 -8.33 5.92
N SER A 65 -11.12 -7.93 6.86
CA SER A 65 -11.51 -6.52 7.04
C SER A 65 -10.29 -5.63 7.34
N LYS A 66 -9.46 -5.98 8.33
CA LYS A 66 -8.24 -5.21 8.65
C LYS A 66 -7.22 -5.24 7.51
N PHE A 67 -7.10 -6.37 6.82
CA PHE A 67 -6.21 -6.46 5.66
C PHE A 67 -6.66 -5.56 4.51
N LEU A 68 -7.96 -5.51 4.23
CA LEU A 68 -8.55 -4.62 3.23
C LEU A 68 -8.37 -3.15 3.63
N GLU A 69 -8.58 -2.82 4.91
CA GLU A 69 -8.36 -1.48 5.46
C GLU A 69 -6.90 -1.04 5.26
N HIS A 70 -5.93 -1.91 5.58
CA HIS A 70 -4.51 -1.61 5.36
C HIS A 70 -4.17 -1.42 3.88
N ARG A 71 -4.69 -2.27 2.99
CA ARG A 71 -4.47 -2.11 1.53
C ARG A 71 -5.09 -0.81 1.02
N ASN A 72 -6.27 -0.44 1.51
CA ASN A 72 -6.94 0.78 1.12
C ASN A 72 -6.20 2.02 1.63
N MET A 73 -5.70 2.02 2.87
CA MET A 73 -4.85 3.10 3.38
C MET A 73 -3.61 3.29 2.52
N LYS A 74 -2.89 2.20 2.20
CA LYS A 74 -1.70 2.28 1.35
C LYS A 74 -2.01 2.83 -0.05
N LYS A 75 -3.12 2.40 -0.65
CA LYS A 75 -3.58 2.96 -1.94
C LYS A 75 -3.90 4.45 -1.84
N ASN A 76 -4.58 4.87 -0.78
CA ASN A 76 -4.94 6.28 -0.56
C ASN A 76 -3.71 7.16 -0.33
N GLU A 77 -2.73 6.69 0.45
CA GLU A 77 -1.46 7.40 0.63
C GLU A 77 -0.69 7.53 -0.68
N LEU A 78 -0.61 6.45 -1.45
CA LEU A 78 0.04 6.48 -2.77
C LEU A 78 -0.66 7.46 -3.71
N TYR A 79 -1.99 7.45 -3.72
CA TYR A 79 -2.79 8.41 -4.48
C TYR A 79 -2.46 9.86 -4.08
N LYS A 80 -2.47 10.19 -2.78
CA LYS A 80 -2.11 11.54 -2.29
C LYS A 80 -0.70 11.97 -2.71
N ILE A 81 0.27 11.05 -2.65
CA ILE A 81 1.65 11.31 -3.07
C ILE A 81 1.69 11.60 -4.58
N ARG A 82 1.04 10.76 -5.39
CA ARG A 82 0.94 10.96 -6.84
C ARG A 82 0.30 12.30 -7.16
N THR A 83 -0.84 12.63 -6.58
CA THR A 83 -1.50 13.93 -6.78
C THR A 83 -0.59 15.10 -6.44
N THR A 84 0.14 15.03 -5.32
CA THR A 84 1.05 16.10 -4.91
C THR A 84 2.19 16.30 -5.91
N ILE A 85 2.81 15.20 -6.36
CA ILE A 85 3.90 15.25 -7.34
C ILE A 85 3.36 15.77 -8.68
N SER A 86 2.20 15.30 -9.12
CA SER A 86 1.58 15.76 -10.37
C SER A 86 1.28 17.25 -10.35
N LEU A 87 0.75 17.79 -9.26
CA LEU A 87 0.50 19.24 -9.13
C LEU A 87 1.80 20.04 -9.24
N ASN A 88 2.85 19.64 -8.52
CA ASN A 88 4.15 20.31 -8.61
C ASN A 88 4.73 20.24 -10.03
N LEU A 89 4.60 19.09 -10.71
CA LEU A 89 5.04 18.94 -12.08
C LEU A 89 4.25 19.83 -13.04
N ILE A 90 2.93 19.95 -12.86
CA ILE A 90 2.08 20.85 -13.65
C ILE A 90 2.51 22.30 -13.44
N ASP A 91 2.77 22.70 -12.19
CA ASP A 91 3.20 24.07 -11.88
C ASP A 91 4.55 24.39 -12.53
N TYR A 92 5.54 23.50 -12.38
CA TYR A 92 6.87 23.71 -12.99
C TYR A 92 6.86 23.61 -14.50
N SER A 93 6.11 22.67 -15.09
CA SER A 93 6.01 22.53 -16.55
C SER A 93 5.24 23.69 -17.17
N SER A 94 4.18 24.19 -16.51
CA SER A 94 3.49 25.43 -16.91
C SER A 94 4.42 26.63 -16.84
N ALA A 95 5.18 26.79 -15.75
CA ALA A 95 6.15 27.87 -15.62
C ALA A 95 7.24 27.79 -16.70
N TYR A 96 7.74 26.59 -16.99
CA TYR A 96 8.74 26.35 -18.03
C TYR A 96 8.20 26.60 -19.43
N TYR A 97 6.92 26.27 -19.67
CA TYR A 97 6.22 26.52 -20.92
C TYR A 97 6.18 28.02 -21.26
N TRP A 98 5.89 28.86 -20.26
CA TRP A 98 5.83 30.32 -20.43
C TRP A 98 7.20 31.02 -20.37
N LYS A 99 8.12 30.52 -19.54
CA LYS A 99 9.46 31.08 -19.35
C LYS A 99 10.49 29.97 -19.31
N GLN A 100 11.31 29.91 -20.36
CA GLN A 100 12.39 28.94 -20.49
C GLN A 100 13.62 29.30 -19.66
N GLU A 101 13.43 29.49 -18.36
CA GLU A 101 14.53 29.73 -17.43
C GLU A 101 15.16 28.39 -17.04
N GLU A 102 16.49 28.33 -17.09
CA GLU A 102 17.25 27.11 -16.77
C GLU A 102 17.05 26.68 -15.30
N ASP A 103 16.75 27.61 -14.40
CA ASP A 103 16.43 27.32 -13.01
C ASP A 103 15.10 26.56 -12.87
N ILE A 104 14.08 26.90 -13.66
CA ILE A 104 12.80 26.19 -13.68
C ILE A 104 12.99 24.78 -14.25
N ARG A 105 13.82 24.66 -15.30
CA ARG A 105 14.18 23.37 -15.89
C ARG A 105 14.85 22.45 -14.86
N ARG A 106 15.76 22.98 -14.03
CA ARG A 106 16.41 22.22 -12.95
C ARG A 106 15.41 21.77 -11.88
N LEU A 107 14.46 22.62 -11.50
CA LEU A 107 13.40 22.24 -10.56
C LEU A 107 12.52 21.11 -11.12
N LEU A 108 12.17 21.20 -12.40
CA LEU A 108 11.38 20.18 -13.10
C LEU A 108 12.13 18.84 -13.19
N ILE A 109 13.43 18.86 -13.50
CA ILE A 109 14.30 17.66 -13.48
C ILE A 109 14.43 17.09 -12.06
N ASN A 110 14.48 17.94 -11.04
CA ASN A 110 14.54 17.46 -9.66
C ASN A 110 13.24 16.75 -9.24
N GLU A 111 12.09 17.29 -9.62
CA GLU A 111 10.80 16.60 -9.42
C GLU A 111 10.65 15.35 -10.29
N SER A 112 11.23 15.31 -11.49
CA SER A 112 11.18 14.12 -12.37
C SER A 112 11.83 12.88 -11.73
N ASN A 113 12.83 13.07 -10.86
CA ASN A 113 13.41 11.97 -10.09
C ASN A 113 12.39 11.26 -9.20
N LYS A 114 11.35 11.97 -8.74
CA LYS A 114 10.26 11.39 -7.95
C LYS A 114 9.27 10.63 -8.83
N VAL A 115 9.11 11.03 -10.09
CA VAL A 115 8.22 10.35 -11.05
C VAL A 115 8.60 8.88 -11.19
N LYS A 116 9.91 8.58 -11.28
CA LYS A 116 10.44 7.20 -11.38
C LYS A 116 10.07 6.28 -10.22
N LEU A 117 9.75 6.83 -9.05
CA LEU A 117 9.40 6.05 -7.86
C LEU A 117 7.91 5.77 -7.73
N TYR A 118 7.07 6.63 -8.33
CA TYR A 118 5.64 6.66 -8.03
C TYR A 118 4.73 6.51 -9.26
N PHE A 119 5.26 6.67 -10.47
CA PHE A 119 4.51 6.68 -11.73
C PHE A 119 5.08 5.66 -12.71
N ASP A 120 4.28 5.35 -13.72
CA ASP A 120 4.68 4.46 -14.80
C ASP A 120 5.65 5.15 -15.77
N ASP A 121 6.45 4.36 -16.49
CA ASP A 121 7.51 4.85 -17.39
C ASP A 121 6.98 5.77 -18.50
N VAL A 122 5.71 5.61 -18.89
CA VAL A 122 5.03 6.48 -19.87
C VAL A 122 5.07 7.96 -19.45
N VAL A 123 4.90 8.25 -18.15
CA VAL A 123 4.94 9.62 -17.64
C VAL A 123 6.35 10.20 -17.70
N LEU A 124 7.36 9.36 -17.45
CA LEU A 124 8.77 9.75 -17.56
C LEU A 124 9.16 10.05 -19.00
N GLU A 125 8.74 9.19 -19.94
CA GLU A 125 8.98 9.38 -21.37
C GLU A 125 8.35 10.68 -21.85
N ALA A 126 7.06 10.90 -21.56
CA ALA A 126 6.37 12.14 -21.94
C ALA A 126 7.00 13.41 -21.33
N LEU A 127 7.46 13.34 -20.07
CA LEU A 127 8.16 14.45 -19.42
C LEU A 127 9.51 14.74 -20.07
N ASN A 128 10.26 13.70 -20.42
CA ASN A 128 11.57 13.84 -21.05
C ASN A 128 11.43 14.41 -22.46
N ASP A 129 10.43 13.96 -23.22
CA ASP A 129 10.12 14.49 -24.55
C ASP A 129 9.74 15.98 -24.48
N PHE A 130 8.91 16.36 -23.50
CA PHE A 130 8.60 17.77 -23.23
C PHE A 130 9.85 18.59 -22.90
N LEU A 131 10.76 18.07 -22.05
CA LEU A 131 12.01 18.73 -21.66
C LEU A 131 13.04 18.87 -22.80
N GLN A 132 12.98 17.99 -23.80
CA GLN A 132 13.87 18.00 -24.97
C GLN A 132 13.25 18.72 -26.19
N SER A 133 12.00 19.16 -26.07
CA SER A 133 11.26 19.75 -27.20
C SER A 133 11.74 21.14 -27.61
N ASP A 134 11.87 21.32 -28.93
CA ASP A 134 11.99 22.63 -29.56
C ASP A 134 10.64 23.37 -29.56
N ASP A 135 10.70 24.70 -29.74
CA ASP A 135 9.56 25.62 -29.56
C ASP A 135 8.33 25.29 -30.44
N LYS A 136 8.52 24.58 -31.56
CA LYS A 136 7.45 24.25 -32.51
C LYS A 136 6.50 23.14 -32.05
N ASP A 137 6.99 22.16 -31.30
CA ASP A 137 6.22 20.96 -30.91
C ASP A 137 5.87 20.92 -29.41
N ARG A 138 6.34 21.92 -28.66
CA ARG A 138 6.23 21.99 -27.20
C ARG A 138 4.78 21.96 -26.70
N GLY A 139 3.85 22.63 -27.39
CA GLY A 139 2.44 22.66 -27.00
C GLY A 139 1.80 21.27 -27.02
N GLN A 140 2.08 20.49 -28.06
CA GLN A 140 1.55 19.12 -28.19
C GLN A 140 2.17 18.18 -27.18
N LEU A 141 3.49 18.27 -26.95
CA LEU A 141 4.21 17.46 -25.97
C LEU A 141 3.81 17.80 -24.54
N TYR A 142 3.51 19.07 -24.26
CA TYR A 142 2.94 19.49 -22.98
C TYR A 142 1.57 18.85 -22.74
N GLU A 143 0.65 18.90 -23.72
CA GLU A 143 -0.66 18.25 -23.58
C GLU A 143 -0.55 16.73 -23.41
N LEU A 144 0.36 16.08 -24.14
CA LEU A 144 0.63 14.64 -23.97
C LEU A 144 1.14 14.32 -22.56
N PHE A 145 2.03 15.14 -22.01
CA PHE A 145 2.52 15.00 -20.64
C PHE A 145 1.40 15.17 -19.60
N ILE A 146 0.55 16.20 -19.75
CA ILE A 146 -0.58 16.44 -18.85
C ILE A 146 -1.60 15.29 -18.91
N ASN A 147 -1.88 14.76 -20.09
CA ASN A 147 -2.76 13.61 -20.26
C ASN A 147 -2.17 12.33 -19.61
N ALA A 148 -0.88 12.07 -19.81
CA ALA A 148 -0.20 10.93 -19.16
C ALA A 148 -0.21 11.03 -17.63
N LEU A 149 -0.06 12.25 -17.08
CA LEU A 149 -0.22 12.50 -15.65
C LEU A 149 -1.64 12.24 -15.15
N ARG A 150 -2.65 12.66 -15.91
CA ARG A 150 -4.06 12.46 -15.56
C ARG A 150 -4.42 10.98 -15.51
N ASP A 151 -4.01 10.21 -16.52
CA ASP A 151 -4.29 8.77 -16.61
C ASP A 151 -3.62 7.95 -15.49
N ASN A 152 -2.57 8.48 -14.85
CA ASN A 152 -1.86 7.84 -13.74
C ASN A 152 -2.43 8.18 -12.34
N ILE A 153 -3.33 9.16 -12.27
CA ILE A 153 -4.00 9.58 -11.04
C ILE A 153 -5.34 8.86 -10.87
N ASP A 154 -6.03 8.53 -11.97
CA ASP A 154 -7.29 7.73 -11.97
C ASP A 154 -7.07 6.27 -11.52
#